data_AF-A0A0H3A6A0-F1
#
_entry.id   AF-A0A0H3A6A0-F1
#
_cell.length_a   1.000
_cell.length_b   1.000
_cell.length_c   1.000
_cell.angle_alpha   90.00
_cell.angle_beta   90.00
_cell.angle_gamma   90.00
#
_symmetry.space_group_name_H-M   'P 1'
#
loop_
_entity.id
_entity.type
_entity.pdbx_description
1 polymer ?
#
loop_
_entity_poly.entity_id
_entity_poly.type
_entity_poly.pdbx_seq_one_letter_code
_entity_poly.pdbx_strand_id
1 'polypeptide(L)'
;MFTLTVPAAMLDKLRAMLAEEDDGTCVRLREYKHGSGCSSKVILGLGMEEQDMDEDVRVDVEDVPFIAEKDFLVKYGTVFTLSFNDNNEVLLFAEQA
;
A
#
# COMPACT_ATOMS: atom_id res chain seq x y z
N MET A 1 -8.37 -11.90 -1.68
CA MET A 1 -8.17 -10.90 -2.75
C MET A 1 -8.71 -9.58 -2.25
N PHE A 2 -8.01 -8.48 -2.48
CA PHE A 2 -8.46 -7.13 -2.14
C PHE A 2 -8.53 -6.27 -3.40
N THR A 3 -9.16 -5.11 -3.26
CA THR A 3 -9.43 -4.15 -4.34
C THR A 3 -8.78 -2.83 -3.97
N LEU A 4 -8.14 -2.20 -4.95
CA LEU A 4 -7.42 -0.96 -4.76
C LEU A 4 -7.76 0.01 -5.89
N THR A 5 -8.28 1.18 -5.54
CA THR A 5 -8.46 2.28 -6.48
C THR A 5 -7.24 3.18 -6.42
N VAL A 6 -6.54 3.33 -7.54
CA VAL A 6 -5.29 4.11 -7.63
C VAL A 6 -5.41 5.17 -8.72
N PRO A 7 -5.09 6.45 -8.45
CA PRO A 7 -4.99 7.46 -9.48
C PRO A 7 -3.87 7.14 -10.49
N ALA A 8 -4.12 7.35 -11.78
CA ALA A 8 -3.15 7.09 -12.85
C ALA A 8 -1.78 7.74 -12.61
N ALA A 9 -1.77 9.01 -12.17
CA ALA A 9 -0.53 9.72 -11.85
C ALA A 9 0.29 9.06 -10.73
N MET A 10 -0.37 8.34 -9.81
CA MET A 10 0.31 7.58 -8.76
C MET A 10 0.85 6.26 -9.29
N LEU A 11 0.10 5.58 -10.16
CA LEU A 11 0.58 4.36 -10.83
C LEU A 11 1.85 4.65 -11.63
N ASP A 12 1.91 5.76 -12.36
CA ASP A 12 3.09 6.17 -13.10
C ASP A 12 4.30 6.40 -12.18
N LYS A 13 4.09 7.06 -11.03
CA LYS A 13 5.13 7.27 -10.03
C LYS A 13 5.62 5.95 -9.43
N LEU A 14 4.71 5.08 -9.02
CA LEU A 14 5.05 3.79 -8.41
C LEU A 14 5.77 2.89 -9.41
N ARG A 15 5.35 2.89 -10.68
CA ARG A 15 6.01 2.14 -11.75
C ARG A 15 7.44 2.63 -11.98
N ALA A 16 7.65 3.95 -11.99
CA ALA A 16 8.98 4.53 -12.12
C ALA A 16 9.89 4.13 -10.94
N MET A 17 9.36 4.14 -9.72
CA MET A 17 10.12 3.73 -8.53
C MET A 17 10.44 2.22 -8.55
N LEU A 18 9.48 1.35 -8.89
CA LEU A 18 9.71 -0.09 -8.98
C LEU A 18 10.76 -0.47 -10.03
N ALA A 19 10.90 0.32 -11.11
CA ALA A 19 11.91 0.08 -12.13
C ALA A 19 13.35 0.30 -11.64
N GLU A 20 13.53 0.95 -10.48
CA GLU A 20 14.83 1.14 -9.82
C GLU A 20 15.11 0.08 -8.75
N GLU A 21 14.13 -0.76 -8.42
CA GLU A 21 14.21 -1.81 -7.39
C GLU A 21 14.53 -3.19 -8.01
N ASP A 22 14.85 -4.16 -7.16
CA ASP A 22 15.15 -5.53 -7.58
C ASP A 22 13.91 -6.23 -8.18
N ASP A 23 14.15 -7.13 -9.13
CA ASP A 23 13.11 -7.95 -9.77
C ASP A 23 12.29 -8.71 -8.72
N GLY A 24 10.96 -8.49 -8.71
CA GLY A 24 10.04 -9.12 -7.75
C GLY A 24 9.59 -8.19 -6.62
N THR A 25 10.18 -7.00 -6.50
CA THR A 25 9.71 -5.97 -5.58
C THR A 25 8.28 -5.54 -5.91
N CYS A 26 7.44 -5.45 -4.88
CA CYS A 26 6.04 -5.05 -4.96
C CYS A 26 5.77 -3.83 -4.07
N VAL A 27 4.65 -3.14 -4.32
CA VAL A 27 4.16 -2.08 -3.45
C VAL A 27 3.36 -2.67 -2.29
N ARG A 28 3.83 -2.53 -1.05
CA ARG A 28 3.18 -3.08 0.14
C ARG A 28 2.25 -2.08 0.81
N LEU A 29 0.97 -2.43 0.98
CA LEU A 29 0.07 -1.72 1.89
C LEU A 29 0.43 -2.10 3.32
N ARG A 30 0.68 -1.11 4.19
CA ARG A 30 1.05 -1.37 5.59
C ARG A 30 0.64 -0.26 6.53
N GLU A 31 0.57 -0.60 7.81
CA GLU A 31 0.42 0.37 8.88
C GLU A 31 1.78 0.87 9.37
N TYR A 32 1.82 2.15 9.72
CA TYR A 32 2.95 2.83 10.33
C TYR A 32 2.51 3.40 11.66
N LYS A 33 3.34 3.21 12.69
CA LYS A 33 3.22 3.95 13.94
C LYS A 33 3.98 5.25 13.79
N HIS A 34 3.26 6.35 13.67
CA HIS A 34 3.83 7.70 13.57
C HIS A 34 3.85 8.37 14.96
N GLY A 35 5.03 8.81 15.40
CA GLY A 35 5.27 9.46 16.69
C GLY A 35 5.83 8.53 17.78
N SER A 36 6.40 9.12 18.83
CA SER A 36 6.97 8.41 19.99
C SER A 36 6.17 8.67 21.28
N GLY A 37 6.06 7.67 22.16
CA GLY A 37 5.35 7.78 23.44
C GLY A 37 3.81 7.77 23.33
N CYS A 38 3.13 8.44 24.27
CA CYS A 38 1.65 8.49 24.37
C CYS A 38 0.94 9.19 23.20
N SER A 39 1.69 9.83 22.29
CA SER A 39 1.15 10.57 21.15
C SER A 39 1.20 9.78 19.84
N SER A 40 1.53 8.49 19.89
CA SER A 40 1.64 7.69 18.68
C SER A 40 0.28 7.49 18.00
N LYS A 41 0.21 7.78 16.70
CA LYS A 41 -0.94 7.51 15.85
C LYS A 41 -0.60 6.40 14.85
N VAL A 42 -1.59 5.57 14.53
CA VAL A 42 -1.47 4.60 13.44
C VAL A 42 -1.92 5.28 12.16
N ILE A 43 -1.10 5.18 11.11
CA ILE A 43 -1.36 5.72 9.77
C ILE A 43 -1.17 4.59 8.76
N LEU A 44 -2.00 4.54 7.72
CA LEU A 44 -1.83 3.60 6.62
C LEU A 44 -0.96 4.22 5.52
N GLY A 45 -0.10 3.44 4.90
CA GLY A 45 0.75 3.92 3.81
C GLY A 45 1.31 2.79 2.95
N LEU A 46 2.33 3.13 2.16
CA LEU A 46 2.96 2.25 1.18
C LEU A 46 4.44 2.03 1.47
N GLY A 47 4.90 0.78 1.34
CA GLY A 47 6.30 0.39 1.29
C GLY A 47 6.65 -0.33 -0.02
N MET A 48 7.92 -0.71 -0.17
CA MET A 48 8.42 -1.55 -1.28
C MET A 48 9.08 -2.77 -0.68
N GLU A 49 8.62 -3.95 -1.07
CA GLU A 49 9.04 -5.22 -0.47
C GLU A 49 8.73 -6.39 -1.42
N GLU A 50 9.51 -7.46 -1.34
CA GLU A 50 9.20 -8.72 -2.02
C GLU A 50 7.93 -9.36 -1.42
N GLN A 51 7.21 -10.13 -2.24
CA GLN A 51 6.02 -10.83 -1.79
C GLN A 51 6.39 -12.06 -0.94
N ASP A 52 5.82 -12.16 0.27
CA ASP A 52 5.75 -13.43 0.99
C ASP A 52 4.56 -14.25 0.46
N MET A 53 4.82 -15.40 -0.16
CA MET A 53 3.76 -16.23 -0.75
C MET A 53 2.80 -16.85 0.28
N ASP A 54 3.26 -17.02 1.52
CA ASP A 54 2.49 -17.63 2.60
C ASP A 54 1.73 -16.59 3.42
N GLU A 55 2.22 -15.36 3.49
CA GLU A 55 1.62 -14.29 4.33
C GLU A 55 0.87 -13.23 3.53
N ASP A 56 1.27 -12.97 2.28
CA ASP A 56 0.72 -11.87 1.49
C ASP A 56 -0.32 -12.30 0.46
N VAL A 57 -1.24 -11.38 0.20
CA VAL A 57 -2.14 -11.41 -0.94
C VAL A 57 -1.66 -10.37 -1.95
N ARG A 58 -1.61 -10.73 -3.24
CA ARG A 58 -1.22 -9.83 -4.33
C ARG A 58 -2.41 -9.44 -5.20
N VAL A 59 -2.40 -8.22 -5.71
CA VAL A 59 -3.23 -7.75 -6.82
C VAL A 59 -2.39 -6.89 -7.75
N ASP A 60 -2.56 -7.04 -9.06
CA ASP A 60 -1.92 -6.18 -10.06
C ASP A 60 -2.92 -5.13 -10.55
N VAL A 61 -2.55 -3.85 -10.46
CA VAL A 61 -3.36 -2.73 -10.94
C VAL A 61 -2.55 -2.00 -12.00
N GLU A 62 -3.01 -2.06 -13.26
CA GLU A 62 -2.31 -1.47 -14.42
C GLU A 62 -0.79 -1.77 -14.42
N ASP A 63 -0.46 -3.05 -14.25
CA ASP A 63 0.89 -3.61 -14.21
C ASP A 63 1.77 -3.18 -13.02
N VAL A 64 1.18 -2.53 -12.01
CA VAL A 64 1.84 -2.27 -10.73
C VAL A 64 1.43 -3.36 -9.72
N PRO A 65 2.37 -4.17 -9.21
CA PRO A 65 2.08 -5.21 -8.24
C PRO A 65 1.90 -4.63 -6.83
N PHE A 66 0.74 -4.85 -6.24
CA PHE A 66 0.44 -4.49 -4.85
C PHE A 66 0.30 -5.72 -3.98
N ILE A 67 0.91 -5.68 -2.80
CA ILE A 67 0.81 -6.73 -1.78
C ILE A 67 0.26 -6.18 -0.47
N ALA A 68 -0.45 -7.04 0.26
CA ALA A 68 -0.91 -6.76 1.61
C ALA A 68 -0.92 -8.05 2.42
N GLU A 69 -0.49 -7.95 3.68
CA GLU A 69 -0.52 -9.06 4.63
C GLU A 69 -1.95 -9.54 4.88
N LYS A 70 -2.16 -10.84 5.05
CA LYS A 70 -3.48 -11.40 5.38
C LYS A 70 -4.08 -10.75 6.64
N ASP A 71 -3.29 -10.57 7.69
CA ASP A 71 -3.77 -9.97 8.94
C ASP A 71 -4.12 -8.48 8.80
N PHE A 72 -3.39 -7.75 7.94
CA PHE A 72 -3.72 -6.38 7.57
C PHE A 72 -5.10 -6.31 6.90
N LEU A 73 -5.38 -7.21 5.96
CA LEU A 73 -6.67 -7.28 5.27
C LEU A 73 -7.82 -7.72 6.20
N VAL A 74 -7.56 -8.60 7.17
CA VAL A 74 -8.54 -8.94 8.21
C VAL A 74 -8.89 -7.73 9.07
N LYS A 75 -7.90 -6.87 9.37
CA LYS A 75 -8.06 -5.71 10.23
C LYS A 75 -8.74 -4.51 9.55
N TYR A 76 -8.37 -4.20 8.31
CA TYR A 76 -8.81 -2.99 7.62
C TYR A 76 -9.78 -3.25 6.46
N GLY A 77 -10.11 -4.52 6.20
CA GLY A 77 -10.98 -4.91 5.10
C GLY A 77 -10.24 -5.11 3.78
N THR A 78 -10.99 -5.18 2.69
CA THR A 78 -10.49 -5.60 1.37
C THR A 78 -10.75 -4.57 0.27
N VAL A 79 -11.17 -3.35 0.61
CA VAL A 79 -11.39 -2.26 -0.35
C VAL A 79 -10.67 -1.02 0.13
N PHE A 80 -9.75 -0.56 -0.71
CA PHE A 80 -8.86 0.55 -0.40
C PHE A 80 -8.84 1.59 -1.53
N THR A 81 -8.55 2.84 -1.16
CA THR A 81 -8.35 3.94 -2.09
C THR A 81 -7.05 4.65 -1.77
N LEU A 82 -6.25 4.91 -2.82
CA LEU A 82 -5.10 5.78 -2.74
C LEU A 82 -5.44 7.18 -3.23
N SER A 83 -4.88 8.20 -2.59
CA SER A 83 -4.98 9.59 -3.04
C SER A 83 -3.74 10.38 -2.68
N PHE A 84 -3.61 11.58 -3.24
CA PHE A 84 -2.62 12.55 -2.81
C PHE A 84 -3.25 13.54 -1.84
N ASN A 85 -2.51 13.93 -0.81
CA ASN A 85 -2.84 15.12 -0.04
C ASN A 85 -2.28 16.40 -0.71
N ASP A 86 -2.53 17.56 -0.09
CA ASP A 86 -2.08 18.87 -0.59
C ASP A 86 -0.55 18.99 -0.72
N ASN A 87 0.22 18.11 -0.07
CA ASN A 87 1.68 18.06 -0.13
C ASN A 87 2.21 17.02 -1.14
N ASN A 88 1.35 16.41 -1.96
CA ASN A 88 1.67 15.27 -2.84
C ASN A 88 2.17 14.02 -2.10
N GLU A 89 1.82 13.88 -0.82
CA GLU A 89 2.06 12.65 -0.06
C GLU A 89 0.94 11.65 -0.34
N VAL A 90 1.31 10.37 -0.37
CA VAL A 90 0.35 9.28 -0.63
C VAL A 90 -0.44 8.99 0.64
N LEU A 91 -1.77 9.03 0.54
CA LEU A 91 -2.70 8.60 1.57
C LEU A 91 -3.37 7.30 1.16
N LEU A 92 -3.45 6.35 2.09
CA LEU A 92 -4.16 5.09 1.96
C LEU A 92 -5.39 5.10 2.87
N PHE A 93 -6.56 4.88 2.28
CA PHE A 93 -7.84 4.80 2.98
C PHE A 93 -8.43 3.40 2.86
N ALA A 94 -8.97 2.89 3.97
CA ALA A 94 -9.81 1.70 3.99
C ALA A 94 -11.27 2.13 3.91
N GLU A 95 -12.03 1.62 2.95
CA GLU A 95 -13.43 2.02 2.70
C GLU A 95 -14.43 1.22 3.56
N GLN A 96 -13.98 0.17 4.25
CA GLN A 96 -14.85 -0.76 5.00
C GLN A 96 -14.42 -0.97 6.46
N ALA A 97 -13.61 -0.06 7.02
CA ALA A 97 -13.12 -0.17 8.39
C ALA A 97 -14.20 0.14 9.44
#